data_AF-A0A7V9QJ31-F1
#
_entry.id   AF-A0A7V9QJ31-F1
#
_cell.length_a   1.000
_cell.length_b   1.000
_cell.length_c   1.000
_cell.angle_alpha   90.00
_cell.angle_beta   90.00
_cell.angle_gamma   90.00
#
_symmetry.space_group_name_H-M   'P 1'
#
loop_
_entity.id
_entity.type
_entity.pdbx_description
1 polymer ?
#
loop_
_entity_poly.entity_id
_entity_poly.type
_entity_poly.pdbx_seq_one_letter_code
_entity_poly.pdbx_strand_id
1 'polypeptide(L)'
;MLTIPNLLSASRFPLAAAFLATDATPARVALIGAASLTDVLDGWLARRQQTTRLGALLDPIADKTFVLVAISAFLIAGELSTLDYFTILLRDFATAVGFLVAYLLKDLDPKNFKARMSGKVVTVLQLAAVLALVLHATLLRPLIWMVGAASVWAIVDYTLLLRRQRARA
;
A
#
# COMPACT_ATOMS: atom_id res chain seq x y z
N MET A 1 -12.77 5.97 -21.16
CA MET A 1 -12.98 7.29 -20.53
C MET A 1 -12.49 7.21 -19.10
N LEU A 2 -11.68 8.18 -18.63
CA LEU A 2 -11.19 8.24 -17.25
C LEU A 2 -12.37 8.49 -16.29
N THR A 3 -12.48 7.73 -15.21
CA THR A 3 -13.52 7.90 -14.17
C THR A 3 -12.95 8.70 -13.00
N ILE A 4 -13.81 9.34 -12.20
CA ILE A 4 -13.38 10.12 -11.03
C ILE A 4 -12.53 9.30 -10.05
N PRO A 5 -12.88 8.03 -9.71
CA PRO A 5 -12.03 7.18 -8.88
C PRO A 5 -10.62 7.02 -9.46
N ASN A 6 -10.50 6.76 -10.77
CA ASN A 6 -9.20 6.59 -11.41
C ASN A 6 -8.34 7.86 -11.38
N LEU A 7 -8.96 9.05 -11.47
CA LEU A 7 -8.24 10.32 -11.38
C LEU A 7 -7.71 10.56 -9.97
N LEU A 8 -8.49 10.20 -8.94
CA LEU A 8 -8.04 10.23 -7.56
C LEU A 8 -6.88 9.26 -7.35
N SER A 9 -6.94 8.04 -7.89
CA SER A 9 -5.80 7.12 -7.82
C SER A 9 -4.57 7.69 -8.53
N ALA A 10 -4.75 8.22 -9.73
CA ALA A 10 -3.67 8.83 -10.51
C ALA A 10 -3.05 10.04 -9.81
N SER A 11 -3.77 10.73 -8.90
CA SER A 11 -3.22 11.84 -8.12
C SER A 11 -2.06 11.43 -7.20
N ARG A 12 -1.91 10.15 -6.87
CA ARG A 12 -0.79 9.65 -6.04
C ARG A 12 0.56 9.81 -6.73
N PHE A 13 0.62 9.77 -8.06
CA PHE A 13 1.86 10.01 -8.81
C PHE A 13 2.41 11.44 -8.64
N PRO A 14 1.64 12.52 -8.92
CA PRO A 14 2.10 13.88 -8.69
C PRO A 14 2.30 14.17 -7.20
N LEU A 15 1.51 13.58 -6.29
CA LEU A 15 1.74 13.73 -4.84
C LEU A 15 3.08 13.10 -4.43
N ALA A 16 3.43 11.94 -4.95
CA ALA A 16 4.72 11.29 -4.72
C ALA A 16 5.87 12.12 -5.31
N ALA A 17 5.71 12.69 -6.51
CA ALA A 17 6.70 13.59 -7.09
C ALA A 17 6.88 14.87 -6.26
N ALA A 18 5.78 15.47 -5.79
CA ALA A 18 5.82 16.63 -4.90
C ALA A 18 6.48 16.32 -3.56
N PHE A 19 6.32 15.09 -3.05
CA PHE A 19 6.98 14.63 -1.84
C PHE A 19 8.50 14.60 -1.98
N LEU A 20 8.99 14.14 -3.15
CA LEU A 20 10.43 14.16 -3.46
C LEU A 20 10.97 15.57 -3.69
N ALA A 21 10.14 16.49 -4.19
CA ALA A 21 10.53 17.86 -4.52
C ALA A 21 10.66 18.79 -3.30
N THR A 22 10.38 18.31 -2.09
CA THR A 22 10.43 19.12 -0.87
C THR A 22 11.10 18.39 0.27
N ASP A 23 11.91 19.12 1.05
CA ASP A 23 12.48 18.66 2.32
C ASP A 23 11.75 19.22 3.53
N ALA A 24 10.79 20.13 3.33
CA ALA A 24 10.06 20.75 4.42
C ALA A 24 9.14 19.74 5.10
N THR A 25 9.40 19.45 6.38
CA THR A 25 8.59 18.53 7.19
C THR A 25 7.09 18.82 7.13
N PRO A 26 6.61 20.08 7.29
CA PRO A 26 5.18 20.38 7.21
C PRO A 26 4.57 20.06 5.84
N ALA A 27 5.33 20.29 4.76
CA ALA A 27 4.88 19.97 3.39
C ALA A 27 4.78 18.45 3.19
N ARG A 28 5.79 17.68 3.63
CA ARG A 28 5.76 16.21 3.58
C ARG A 28 4.59 15.63 4.36
N VAL A 29 4.31 16.16 5.56
CA VAL A 29 3.15 15.75 6.37
C VAL A 29 1.83 16.05 5.65
N ALA A 30 1.68 17.25 5.07
CA ALA A 30 0.50 17.62 4.30
C ALA A 30 0.28 16.71 3.08
N LEU A 31 1.36 16.35 2.38
CA LEU A 31 1.31 15.44 1.24
C LEU A 31 0.92 14.01 1.63
N ILE A 32 1.42 13.50 2.76
CA ILE A 32 0.98 12.20 3.32
C ILE A 32 -0.51 12.24 3.65
N GLY A 33 -0.98 13.33 4.29
CA GLY A 33 -2.38 13.54 4.60
C GLY A 33 -3.25 13.58 3.34
N ALA A 34 -2.82 14.31 2.31
CA ALA A 34 -3.51 14.40 1.02
C ALA A 34 -3.59 13.02 0.34
N ALA A 35 -2.48 12.28 0.27
CA ALA A 35 -2.43 10.95 -0.34
C ALA A 35 -3.31 9.93 0.41
N SER A 36 -3.35 10.01 1.73
CA SER A 36 -4.21 9.15 2.57
C SER A 36 -5.70 9.50 2.38
N LEU A 37 -6.01 10.79 2.25
CA LEU A 37 -7.38 11.24 2.04
C LEU A 37 -7.89 10.85 0.65
N THR A 38 -7.06 11.00 -0.40
CA THR A 38 -7.43 10.58 -1.75
C THR A 38 -7.68 9.07 -1.84
N ASP A 39 -6.96 8.26 -1.05
CA ASP A 39 -7.17 6.81 -0.92
C ASP A 39 -8.47 6.39 -0.22
N VAL A 40 -8.89 7.15 0.78
CA VAL A 40 -10.19 6.89 1.39
C VAL A 40 -11.31 7.29 0.43
N LEU A 41 -11.13 8.42 -0.28
CA LEU A 41 -12.13 8.97 -1.20
C LEU A 41 -12.29 8.11 -2.46
N ASP A 42 -11.21 7.65 -3.08
CA ASP A 42 -11.30 6.80 -4.28
C ASP A 42 -11.95 5.45 -3.97
N GLY A 43 -11.60 4.82 -2.83
CA GLY A 43 -12.19 3.57 -2.39
C GLY A 43 -13.67 3.73 -2.03
N TRP A 44 -14.07 4.88 -1.49
CA TRP A 44 -15.49 5.21 -1.26
C TRP A 44 -16.24 5.41 -2.57
N LEU A 45 -15.63 6.10 -3.53
CA LEU A 45 -16.25 6.43 -4.81
C LEU A 45 -16.33 5.22 -5.75
N ALA A 46 -15.32 4.34 -5.73
CA ALA A 46 -15.28 3.08 -6.48
C ALA A 46 -16.38 2.09 -6.03
N ARG A 47 -16.94 2.25 -4.81
CA ARG A 47 -18.12 1.48 -4.37
C ARG A 47 -19.44 2.02 -4.93
N ARG A 48 -19.45 3.27 -5.40
CA ARG A 48 -20.65 3.99 -5.87
C ARG A 48 -20.67 4.21 -7.38
N GLN A 49 -19.51 4.10 -8.05
CA GLN A 49 -19.35 4.35 -9.47
C GLN A 49 -18.66 3.19 -10.17
N GLN A 50 -18.90 3.05 -11.47
CA GLN A 50 -18.21 2.06 -12.30
C GLN A 50 -16.74 2.46 -12.47
N THR A 51 -15.82 1.51 -12.26
CA THR A 51 -14.40 1.67 -12.59
C THR A 51 -14.11 1.09 -13.96
N THR A 52 -13.10 1.62 -14.67
CA THR A 52 -12.71 1.08 -15.97
C THR A 52 -11.71 -0.05 -15.82
N ARG A 53 -11.63 -0.95 -16.81
CA ARG A 53 -10.64 -2.05 -16.81
C ARG A 53 -9.19 -1.55 -16.67
N LEU A 54 -8.86 -0.44 -17.33
CA LEU A 54 -7.54 0.19 -17.22
C LEU A 54 -7.32 0.82 -15.84
N GLY A 55 -8.34 1.47 -15.27
CA GLY A 55 -8.29 2.00 -13.90
C GLY A 55 -8.03 0.91 -12.87
N ALA A 56 -8.78 -0.19 -12.95
CA ALA A 56 -8.63 -1.32 -12.04
C ALA A 56 -7.23 -1.98 -12.10
N LEU A 57 -6.51 -1.86 -13.22
CA LEU A 57 -5.13 -2.33 -13.34
C LEU A 57 -4.11 -1.32 -12.77
N LEU A 58 -4.39 -0.02 -12.91
CA LEU A 58 -3.53 1.06 -12.42
C LEU A 58 -3.71 1.32 -10.92
N ASP A 59 -4.88 1.07 -10.35
CA ASP A 59 -5.19 1.30 -8.94
C ASP A 59 -4.18 0.59 -8.00
N PRO A 60 -3.86 -0.72 -8.14
CA PRO A 60 -2.90 -1.39 -7.27
C PRO A 60 -1.47 -0.82 -7.36
N ILE A 61 -1.12 -0.23 -8.50
CA ILE A 61 0.18 0.41 -8.71
C ILE A 61 0.16 1.76 -8.00
N ALA A 62 -0.84 2.60 -8.30
CA ALA A 62 -0.99 3.93 -7.72
C ALA A 62 -1.06 3.88 -6.19
N ASP A 63 -1.83 2.94 -5.62
CA ASP A 63 -1.97 2.73 -4.17
C ASP A 63 -0.63 2.52 -3.48
N LYS A 64 0.29 1.79 -4.13
CA LYS A 64 1.61 1.48 -3.57
C LYS A 64 2.66 2.53 -3.91
N THR A 65 2.48 3.30 -4.99
CA THR A 65 3.45 4.29 -5.48
C THR A 65 3.84 5.28 -4.40
N PHE A 66 2.88 5.89 -3.70
CA PHE A 66 3.20 6.96 -2.75
C PHE A 66 4.08 6.46 -1.60
N VAL A 67 3.67 5.36 -0.94
CA VAL A 67 4.44 4.78 0.18
C VAL A 67 5.80 4.31 -0.31
N LEU A 68 5.87 3.62 -1.47
CA LEU A 68 7.13 3.14 -2.03
C LEU A 68 8.10 4.28 -2.32
N VAL A 69 7.63 5.34 -2.97
CA VAL A 69 8.43 6.53 -3.27
C VAL A 69 8.89 7.21 -1.98
N ALA A 70 7.98 7.39 -1.02
CA ALA A 70 8.31 8.01 0.26
C ALA A 70 9.42 7.25 0.97
N ILE A 71 9.28 5.94 1.23
CA ILE A 71 10.31 5.18 1.95
C ILE A 71 11.61 5.02 1.14
N SER A 72 11.54 5.02 -0.20
CA SER A 72 12.74 4.98 -1.05
C SER A 72 13.56 6.24 -0.92
N ALA A 73 12.92 7.41 -0.79
CA ALA A 73 13.61 8.68 -0.58
C ALA A 73 14.48 8.63 0.68
N PHE A 74 13.93 8.12 1.79
CA PHE A 74 14.66 7.99 3.06
C PHE A 74 15.71 6.87 3.05
N LEU A 75 15.48 5.79 2.30
CA LEU A 75 16.51 4.77 2.09
C LEU A 75 17.73 5.37 1.37
N ILE A 76 17.50 6.14 0.31
CA ILE A 76 18.57 6.78 -0.48
C ILE A 76 19.29 7.86 0.35
N ALA A 77 18.56 8.59 1.19
CA ALA A 77 19.13 9.57 2.11
C ALA A 77 19.94 8.95 3.27
N GLY A 78 19.87 7.62 3.46
CA GLY A 78 20.54 6.91 4.55
C GLY A 78 19.83 7.00 5.90
N GLU A 79 18.60 7.54 5.94
CA GLU A 79 17.78 7.70 7.15
C GLU A 79 16.97 6.44 7.47
N LEU A 80 16.79 5.54 6.49
CA LEU A 80 16.12 4.26 6.65
C LEU A 80 17.09 3.12 6.32
N SER A 81 17.22 2.14 7.21
CA SER A 81 18.07 0.97 6.95
C SER A 81 17.46 0.07 5.87
N THR A 82 18.31 -0.67 5.14
CA THR A 82 17.84 -1.64 4.14
C THR A 82 16.90 -2.69 4.73
N LEU A 83 17.17 -3.13 5.97
CA LEU A 83 16.31 -4.10 6.68
C LEU A 83 14.93 -3.50 6.97
N ASP A 84 14.89 -2.25 7.45
CA ASP A 84 13.63 -1.56 7.74
C ASP A 84 12.81 -1.32 6.46
N TYR A 85 13.46 -0.93 5.37
CA TYR A 85 12.84 -0.76 4.06
C TYR A 85 12.13 -2.04 3.58
N PHE A 86 12.82 -3.18 3.60
CA PHE A 86 12.22 -4.45 3.20
C PHE A 86 11.18 -4.96 4.20
N THR A 87 11.31 -4.62 5.48
CA THR A 87 10.29 -4.93 6.51
C THR A 87 8.99 -4.21 6.22
N ILE A 88 9.07 -2.93 5.85
CA ILE A 88 7.89 -2.15 5.45
C ILE A 88 7.25 -2.72 4.19
N LEU A 89 8.04 -3.13 3.19
CA LEU A 89 7.53 -3.67 1.92
C LEU A 89 7.10 -5.14 1.95
N LEU A 90 7.36 -5.86 3.04
CA LEU A 90 7.19 -7.31 3.13
C LEU A 90 5.79 -7.76 2.67
N ARG A 91 4.74 -7.14 3.21
CA ARG A 91 3.36 -7.46 2.85
C ARG A 91 3.02 -7.10 1.42
N ASP A 92 3.58 -6.02 0.88
CA ASP A 92 3.29 -5.56 -0.49
C ASP A 92 3.89 -6.47 -1.55
N PHE A 93 5.10 -6.98 -1.31
CA PHE A 93 5.69 -8.04 -2.13
C PHE A 93 4.87 -9.33 -2.04
N ALA A 94 4.53 -9.77 -0.83
CA ALA A 94 3.81 -11.02 -0.64
C ALA A 94 2.40 -10.99 -1.26
N THR A 95 1.70 -9.85 -1.18
CA THR A 95 0.40 -9.69 -1.87
C THR A 95 0.55 -9.60 -3.38
N ALA A 96 1.60 -8.97 -3.91
CA ALA A 96 1.86 -8.96 -5.35
C ALA A 96 2.15 -10.38 -5.89
N VAL A 97 2.97 -11.15 -5.18
CA VAL A 97 3.24 -12.56 -5.50
C VAL A 97 1.97 -13.40 -5.37
N GLY A 98 1.21 -13.23 -4.30
CA GLY A 98 -0.06 -13.93 -4.09
C GLY A 98 -1.08 -13.67 -5.18
N PHE A 99 -1.20 -12.42 -5.64
CA PHE A 99 -2.04 -12.05 -6.78
C PHE A 99 -1.57 -12.70 -8.08
N LEU A 100 -0.26 -12.66 -8.37
CA LEU A 100 0.31 -13.29 -9.56
C LEU A 100 0.05 -14.80 -9.58
N VAL A 101 0.25 -15.48 -8.44
CA VAL A 101 -0.04 -16.92 -8.30
C VAL A 101 -1.53 -17.20 -8.54
N ALA A 102 -2.43 -16.40 -7.97
CA ALA A 102 -3.87 -16.54 -8.18
C ALA A 102 -4.29 -16.27 -9.63
N TYR A 103 -3.60 -15.36 -10.33
CA TYR A 103 -3.84 -15.07 -11.73
C TYR A 103 -3.39 -16.20 -12.66
N LEU A 104 -2.26 -16.85 -12.34
CA LEU A 104 -1.68 -17.92 -13.16
C LEU A 104 -2.37 -19.29 -12.95
N LEU A 105 -2.91 -19.53 -11.77
CA LEU A 105 -3.58 -20.80 -11.44
C LEU A 105 -5.09 -20.69 -11.71
N LYS A 106 -5.58 -21.44 -12.71
CA LYS A 106 -6.98 -21.41 -13.18
C LYS A 106 -8.02 -21.80 -12.12
N ASP A 107 -7.61 -22.52 -11.08
CA ASP A 107 -8.49 -23.02 -10.01
C ASP A 107 -8.68 -21.99 -8.87
N LEU A 108 -8.04 -20.82 -8.97
CA LEU A 108 -8.15 -19.75 -7.98
C LEU A 108 -8.94 -18.58 -8.58
N ASP A 109 -9.99 -18.13 -7.88
CA ASP A 109 -10.74 -16.94 -8.30
C ASP A 109 -10.04 -15.67 -7.76
N PRO A 110 -9.46 -14.81 -8.63
CA PRO A 110 -8.81 -13.57 -8.22
C PRO A 110 -9.75 -12.62 -7.48
N LYS A 111 -11.07 -12.74 -7.67
CA LYS A 111 -12.07 -11.91 -6.99
C LYS A 111 -12.13 -12.14 -5.48
N ASN A 112 -11.68 -13.30 -5.01
CA ASN A 112 -11.64 -13.62 -3.58
C ASN A 112 -10.40 -13.06 -2.87
N PHE A 113 -9.46 -12.46 -3.60
CA PHE A 113 -8.34 -11.71 -3.03
C PHE A 113 -8.75 -10.32 -2.49
N LYS A 114 -10.07 -10.03 -2.44
CA LYS A 114 -10.62 -8.76 -1.94
C LYS A 114 -10.11 -8.40 -0.54
N ALA A 115 -9.93 -7.09 -0.34
CA ALA A 115 -9.32 -6.46 0.82
C ALA A 115 -9.80 -7.05 2.16
N ARG A 116 -8.88 -7.69 2.90
CA ARG A 116 -9.12 -8.18 4.27
C ARG A 116 -8.70 -7.13 5.30
N MET A 117 -9.28 -7.23 6.49
CA MET A 117 -8.93 -6.35 7.61
C MET A 117 -7.45 -6.43 7.98
N SER A 118 -6.84 -7.62 7.84
CA SER A 118 -5.42 -7.84 8.04
C SER A 118 -4.54 -6.97 7.13
N GLY A 119 -4.93 -6.83 5.86
CA GLY A 119 -4.29 -5.92 4.92
C GLY A 119 -4.42 -4.45 5.33
N LYS A 120 -5.60 -4.03 5.79
CA LYS A 120 -5.84 -2.62 6.19
C LYS A 120 -4.99 -2.20 7.39
N VAL A 121 -4.84 -3.09 8.37
CA VAL A 121 -3.99 -2.84 9.55
C VAL A 121 -2.55 -2.54 9.13
N VAL A 122 -2.01 -3.34 8.20
CA VAL A 122 -0.66 -3.10 7.66
C VAL A 122 -0.56 -1.74 7.00
N THR A 123 -1.54 -1.37 6.16
CA THR A 123 -1.54 -0.07 5.47
C THR A 123 -1.58 1.11 6.44
N VAL A 124 -2.39 1.03 7.49
CA VAL A 124 -2.45 2.08 8.54
C VAL A 124 -1.12 2.19 9.28
N LEU A 125 -0.51 1.06 9.64
CA LEU A 125 0.80 1.04 10.30
C LEU A 125 1.92 1.54 9.39
N GLN A 126 1.87 1.25 8.08
CA GLN A 126 2.83 1.76 7.11
C GLN A 126 2.71 3.28 6.97
N LEU A 127 1.50 3.83 6.86
CA LEU A 127 1.29 5.28 6.84
C LEU A 127 1.80 5.95 8.13
N ALA A 128 1.54 5.32 9.29
CA ALA A 128 2.06 5.80 10.56
C ALA A 128 3.60 5.73 10.62
N ALA A 129 4.23 4.69 10.06
CA ALA A 129 5.67 4.57 9.96
C ALA A 129 6.28 5.65 9.05
N VAL A 130 5.68 5.92 7.89
CA VAL A 130 6.12 7.01 6.99
C VAL A 130 5.97 8.37 7.66
N LEU A 131 4.90 8.59 8.41
CA LEU A 131 4.72 9.83 9.18
C LEU A 131 5.78 9.96 10.29
N ALA A 132 6.04 8.88 11.03
CA ALA A 132 7.06 8.84 12.07
C ALA A 132 8.47 9.10 11.51
N LEU A 133 8.75 8.60 10.31
CA LEU A 133 9.98 8.82 9.56
C LEU A 133 10.17 10.32 9.23
N VAL A 134 9.14 10.96 8.64
CA VAL A 134 9.16 12.40 8.33
C VAL A 134 9.33 13.26 9.59
N LEU A 135 8.68 12.87 10.68
CA LEU A 135 8.74 13.59 11.95
C LEU A 135 9.97 13.26 12.80
N HIS A 136 10.87 12.38 12.33
CA HIS A 136 12.02 11.90 13.09
C HIS A 136 11.62 11.36 14.49
N ALA A 137 10.47 10.70 14.56
CA ALA A 137 9.88 10.27 15.82
C ALA A 137 10.65 9.08 16.41
N THR A 138 10.84 9.10 17.74
CA THR A 138 11.47 7.99 18.49
C THR A 138 10.70 6.67 18.37
N LEU A 139 9.41 6.74 18.06
CA LEU A 139 8.52 5.60 17.84
C LEU A 139 8.69 4.92 16.47
N LEU A 140 9.57 5.41 15.59
CA LEU A 140 9.79 4.84 14.25
C LEU A 140 10.12 3.35 14.30
N ARG A 141 11.15 2.96 15.09
CA ARG A 141 11.56 1.54 15.18
C ARG A 141 10.43 0.63 15.66
N PRO A 142 9.75 0.88 16.79
CA PRO A 142 8.64 0.02 17.21
C PRO A 142 7.51 -0.02 16.18
N LEU A 143 7.23 1.08 15.47
CA LEU A 143 6.28 1.08 14.36
C LEU A 143 6.68 0.11 13.24
N ILE A 144 7.96 0.10 12.83
CA ILE A 144 8.45 -0.82 11.80
C ILE A 144 8.32 -2.28 12.24
N TRP A 145 8.64 -2.60 13.50
CA TRP A 145 8.41 -3.94 14.05
C TRP A 145 6.93 -4.33 14.05
N MET A 146 6.03 -3.40 14.39
CA MET A 146 4.59 -3.62 14.29
C MET A 146 4.14 -3.84 12.85
N VAL A 147 4.69 -3.08 11.88
CA VAL A 147 4.44 -3.30 10.44
C VAL A 147 4.89 -4.69 10.04
N GLY A 148 6.09 -5.13 10.45
CA GLY A 148 6.60 -6.47 10.16
C GLY A 148 5.71 -7.57 10.73
N ALA A 149 5.34 -7.48 12.01
CA ALA A 149 4.46 -8.44 12.67
C ALA A 149 3.06 -8.50 12.00
N ALA A 150 2.46 -7.35 11.73
CA ALA A 150 1.18 -7.26 11.04
C ALA A 150 1.28 -7.78 9.59
N SER A 151 2.42 -7.58 8.93
CA SER A 151 2.70 -8.10 7.59
C SER A 151 2.73 -9.61 7.58
N VAL A 152 3.45 -10.24 8.52
CA VAL A 152 3.47 -11.71 8.66
C VAL A 152 2.06 -12.24 8.93
N TRP A 153 1.32 -11.61 9.84
CA TRP A 153 -0.07 -11.99 10.12
C TRP A 153 -0.96 -11.92 8.87
N ALA A 154 -0.87 -10.83 8.11
CA ALA A 154 -1.62 -10.67 6.86
C ALA A 154 -1.23 -11.74 5.83
N ILE A 155 0.06 -12.03 5.67
CA ILE A 155 0.55 -13.04 4.72
C ILE A 155 -0.01 -14.42 5.07
N VAL A 156 0.03 -14.82 6.35
CA VAL A 156 -0.55 -16.08 6.81
C VAL A 156 -2.06 -16.10 6.52
N ASP A 157 -2.76 -15.03 6.84
CA ASP A 157 -4.20 -14.89 6.63
C ASP A 157 -4.60 -15.01 5.14
N TYR A 158 -3.84 -14.41 4.22
CA TYR A 158 -4.01 -14.58 2.77
C TYR A 158 -3.64 -15.99 2.29
N THR A 159 -2.57 -16.58 2.83
CA THR A 159 -2.11 -17.93 2.43
C THR A 159 -3.10 -19.01 2.84
N LEU A 160 -3.65 -18.92 4.05
CA LEU A 160 -4.66 -19.86 4.54
C LEU A 160 -5.96 -19.78 3.71
N LEU A 161 -6.32 -18.59 3.24
CA LEU A 161 -7.47 -18.40 2.35
C LEU A 161 -7.25 -19.14 1.02
N LEU A 162 -6.08 -18.99 0.41
CA LEU A 162 -5.72 -19.69 -0.83
C LEU A 162 -5.82 -21.21 -0.67
N ARG A 163 -5.30 -21.75 0.44
CA ARG A 163 -5.40 -23.19 0.74
C ARG A 163 -6.84 -23.66 0.89
N ARG A 164 -7.69 -22.88 1.56
CA ARG A 164 -9.12 -23.21 1.73
C ARG A 164 -9.90 -23.19 0.42
N GLN A 165 -9.53 -22.34 -0.53
CA GLN A 165 -10.18 -22.33 -1.86
C GLN A 165 -9.77 -23.52 -2.69
N ARG A 166 -8.47 -23.85 -2.72
CA ARG A 166 -7.97 -25.03 -3.43
C ARG A 166 -8.54 -26.34 -2.90
N ALA A 167 -8.88 -26.40 -1.61
CA ALA A 167 -9.54 -27.57 -1.02
C ALA A 167 -11.05 -27.68 -1.33
N ARG A 168 -11.66 -26.65 -1.92
CA ARG A 168 -13.08 -26.58 -2.27
C ARG A 168 -13.34 -26.63 -3.79
N ALA A 169 -12.30 -26.48 -4.61
CA ALA A 169 -12.32 -26.64 -6.06
C ALA A 169 -12.02 -28.08 -6.42
#